data_AF-F9RSX9-F1
#
_entry.id   AF-F9RSX9-F1
#
_cell.length_a   1.000
_cell.length_b   1.000
_cell.length_c   1.000
_cell.angle_alpha   90.00
_cell.angle_beta   90.00
_cell.angle_gamma   90.00
#
_symmetry.space_group_name_H-M   'P 1'
#
loop_
_entity.id
_entity.type
_entity.pdbx_description
1 polymer ?
#
loop_
_entity_poly.entity_id
_entity_poly.type
_entity_poly.pdbx_seq_one_letter_code
_entity_poly.pdbx_strand_id
1 'polypeptide(L)'
;MSDVTPNEKKIVDLSTVSAELRQVIEFDGVPEAMYEMVVSIHEVSEEAVRGSWDELPKSAQNILDNFEQFHALVSVSQAFAGLNVMEEFPTLNLPKDMTDAEKDDYRASLLDQVLHNCVKDMVKQLKKARRDPILKRDFTDVYAK
;
A
#
# COMPACT_ATOMS: atom_id res chain seq x y z
N MET A 1 -16.88 9.97 30.58
CA MET A 1 -17.47 9.92 29.24
C MET A 1 -16.48 10.60 28.33
N SER A 2 -15.60 9.83 27.69
CA SER A 2 -14.60 10.40 26.79
C SER A 2 -15.31 10.72 25.48
N ASP A 3 -15.44 12.01 25.18
CA ASP A 3 -15.85 12.50 23.86
C ASP A 3 -14.82 12.01 22.84
N VAL A 4 -15.16 10.93 22.14
CA VAL A 4 -14.45 10.52 20.93
C VAL A 4 -14.93 11.45 19.84
N THR A 5 -14.20 12.54 19.61
CA THR A 5 -14.38 13.39 18.44
C THR A 5 -14.31 12.49 17.21
N PRO A 6 -15.34 12.41 16.36
CA PRO A 6 -15.23 11.67 15.10
C PRO A 6 -14.10 12.30 14.31
N ASN A 7 -13.07 11.52 13.97
CA ASN A 7 -12.01 11.97 13.08
C ASN A 7 -12.72 12.40 11.78
N GLU A 8 -12.74 13.70 11.48
CA GLU A 8 -13.31 14.20 10.23
C GLU A 8 -12.55 13.54 9.08
N LYS A 9 -13.18 12.58 8.39
CA LYS A 9 -12.60 11.96 7.20
C LYS A 9 -12.22 13.07 6.24
N LYS A 10 -10.92 13.24 6.00
CA LYS A 10 -10.45 14.29 5.12
C LYS A 10 -10.85 13.88 3.72
N ILE A 11 -11.74 14.65 3.09
CA ILE A 11 -12.10 14.43 1.68
C ILE A 11 -10.84 14.73 0.87
N VAL A 12 -10.19 13.69 0.37
CA VAL A 12 -9.02 13.81 -0.50
C VAL A 12 -9.51 14.09 -1.91
N ASP A 13 -9.09 15.23 -2.45
CA ASP A 13 -9.27 15.53 -3.87
C ASP A 13 -8.15 14.85 -4.67
N LEU A 14 -8.51 13.84 -5.48
CA LEU A 14 -7.57 13.13 -6.34
C LEU A 14 -6.91 14.03 -7.40
N SER A 15 -7.42 15.23 -7.66
CA SER A 15 -6.74 16.20 -8.52
C SER A 15 -5.41 16.70 -7.92
N THR A 16 -5.23 16.53 -6.61
CA THR A 16 -4.07 17.01 -5.86
C THR A 16 -2.98 15.97 -5.66
N VAL A 17 -3.24 14.70 -5.97
CA VAL A 17 -2.25 13.61 -5.88
C VAL A 17 -1.48 13.44 -7.19
N SER A 18 -0.40 12.65 -7.17
CA SER A 18 0.37 12.35 -8.39
C SER A 18 -0.50 11.66 -9.44
N ALA A 19 -0.18 11.87 -10.72
CA ALA A 19 -0.94 11.30 -11.82
C ALA A 19 -0.90 9.77 -11.80
N GLU A 20 0.25 9.20 -11.44
CA GLU A 20 0.46 7.77 -11.26
C GLU A 20 -0.42 7.22 -10.12
N LEU A 21 -0.44 7.86 -8.95
CA LEU A 21 -1.26 7.40 -7.84
C LEU A 21 -2.75 7.47 -8.17
N ARG A 22 -3.21 8.58 -8.76
CA ARG A 22 -4.59 8.72 -9.21
C ARG A 22 -4.98 7.61 -10.19
N GLN A 23 -4.10 7.32 -11.15
CA GLN A 23 -4.35 6.29 -12.15
C GLN A 23 -4.58 4.91 -11.51
N VAL A 24 -3.75 4.51 -10.55
CA VAL A 24 -3.93 3.22 -9.85
C VAL A 24 -5.23 3.22 -9.03
N ILE A 25 -5.51 4.30 -8.31
CA ILE A 25 -6.73 4.47 -7.51
C ILE A 25 -7.98 4.30 -8.38
N GLU A 26 -8.00 4.95 -9.55
CA GLU A 26 -9.12 4.88 -10.50
C GLU A 26 -9.22 3.49 -11.16
N PHE A 27 -8.08 2.91 -11.56
CA PHE A 27 -8.03 1.60 -12.21
C PHE A 27 -8.51 0.47 -11.30
N ASP A 28 -8.05 0.44 -10.05
CA ASP A 28 -8.44 -0.57 -9.07
C ASP A 28 -9.83 -0.30 -8.45
N GLY A 29 -10.47 0.82 -8.82
CA GLY A 29 -11.79 1.19 -8.31
C GLY A 29 -11.78 1.40 -6.79
N VAL A 30 -10.71 1.98 -6.26
CA VAL A 30 -10.54 2.19 -4.82
C VAL A 30 -11.70 3.07 -4.30
N PRO A 31 -12.39 2.66 -3.22
CA PRO A 31 -13.45 3.47 -2.63
C PRO A 31 -12.93 4.80 -2.09
N GLU A 32 -13.69 5.89 -2.24
CA GLU A 32 -13.33 7.23 -1.72
C GLU A 32 -13.01 7.22 -0.22
N ALA A 33 -13.67 6.34 0.54
CA ALA A 33 -13.43 6.16 1.97
C ALA A 33 -12.00 5.71 2.31
N MET A 34 -11.24 5.20 1.33
CA MET A 34 -9.85 4.75 1.47
C MET A 34 -8.82 5.76 0.95
N TYR A 35 -9.23 6.85 0.29
CA TYR A 35 -8.28 7.77 -0.34
C TYR A 35 -7.30 8.39 0.64
N GLU A 36 -7.78 8.81 1.81
CA GLU A 36 -6.93 9.36 2.88
C GLU A 36 -5.86 8.35 3.32
N MET A 37 -6.25 7.08 3.48
CA MET A 37 -5.32 6.03 3.88
C MET A 37 -4.29 5.75 2.79
N VAL A 38 -4.72 5.66 1.52
CA VAL A 38 -3.82 5.44 0.38
C VAL A 38 -2.80 6.57 0.26
N VAL A 39 -3.24 7.83 0.34
CA VAL A 39 -2.34 9.00 0.26
C VAL A 39 -1.39 9.03 1.45
N SER A 40 -1.88 8.79 2.66
CA SER A 40 -1.03 8.76 3.85
C SER A 40 0.04 7.67 3.74
N ILE A 41 -0.34 6.46 3.29
CA ILE A 41 0.60 5.36 3.05
C ILE A 41 1.60 5.73 1.95
N HIS A 42 1.14 6.34 0.86
CA HIS A 42 2.00 6.78 -0.23
C HIS A 42 3.11 7.70 0.29
N GLU A 43 2.75 8.73 1.05
CA GLU A 43 3.71 9.68 1.62
C GLU A 43 4.69 9.01 2.60
N VAL A 44 4.20 8.21 3.56
CA VAL A 44 5.08 7.64 4.60
C VAL A 44 5.93 6.46 4.10
N SER A 45 5.50 5.75 3.06
CA SER A 45 6.21 4.58 2.54
C SER A 45 7.29 4.93 1.52
N GLU A 46 7.33 6.16 1.01
CA GLU A 46 8.18 6.57 -0.11
C GLU A 46 9.64 6.14 0.08
N GLU A 47 10.26 6.48 1.20
CA GLU A 47 11.68 6.17 1.45
C GLU A 47 11.98 4.66 1.42
N ALA A 48 11.13 3.86 2.08
CA ALA A 48 11.29 2.41 2.13
C ALA A 48 11.09 1.76 0.75
N VAL A 49 10.11 2.25 -0.01
CA VAL A 49 9.81 1.79 -1.36
C VAL A 49 10.90 2.24 -2.34
N ARG A 50 11.42 3.47 -2.20
CA ARG A 50 12.54 4.02 -2.97
C ARG A 50 13.78 3.16 -2.81
N GLY A 51 14.16 2.82 -1.57
CA GLY A 51 15.27 1.92 -1.31
C GLY A 51 15.10 0.56 -1.99
N SER A 52 13.90 -0.03 -1.88
CA SER A 52 13.59 -1.30 -2.54
C SER A 52 13.63 -1.22 -4.07
N TRP A 53 13.21 -0.09 -4.65
CA TRP A 53 13.28 0.14 -6.09
C TRP A 53 14.73 0.30 -6.57
N ASP A 54 15.55 1.04 -5.85
CA ASP A 54 16.94 1.31 -6.24
C ASP A 54 17.80 0.03 -6.22
N GLU A 55 17.44 -0.94 -5.38
CA GLU A 55 18.04 -2.28 -5.37
C GLU A 55 17.55 -3.19 -6.51
N LEU A 56 16.51 -2.83 -7.24
CA LEU A 56 16.02 -3.64 -8.35
C LEU A 56 17.03 -3.64 -9.52
N PRO A 57 17.22 -4.78 -10.18
CA PRO A 57 17.99 -4.80 -11.42
C PRO A 57 17.27 -3.93 -12.46
N LYS A 58 18.04 -3.22 -13.31
CA LYS A 58 17.49 -2.31 -14.33
C LYS A 58 16.46 -2.98 -15.23
N SER A 59 16.65 -4.26 -15.55
CA SER A 59 15.68 -5.04 -16.33
C SER A 59 14.30 -5.17 -15.67
N ALA A 60 14.21 -5.13 -14.34
CA ALA A 60 12.94 -5.15 -13.61
C ALA A 60 12.36 -3.75 -13.50
N GLN A 61 13.19 -2.74 -13.23
CA GLN A 61 12.75 -1.33 -13.24
C GLN A 61 12.10 -0.97 -14.58
N ASN A 62 12.69 -1.37 -15.70
CA ASN A 62 12.20 -1.09 -17.06
C ASN A 62 10.86 -1.76 -17.43
N ILE A 63 10.19 -2.45 -16.50
CA ILE A 63 8.81 -2.90 -16.70
C ILE A 63 7.84 -1.73 -16.56
N LEU A 64 8.16 -0.82 -15.65
CA LEU A 64 7.43 0.43 -15.42
C LEU A 64 8.26 1.59 -15.96
N ASP A 65 7.62 2.73 -16.19
CA ASP A 65 8.30 3.90 -16.79
C ASP A 65 9.17 4.63 -15.77
N ASN A 66 8.72 4.69 -14.51
CA ASN A 66 9.37 5.46 -13.46
C ASN A 66 9.10 4.85 -12.07
N PHE A 67 9.70 5.47 -11.05
CA PHE A 67 9.45 5.10 -9.67
C PHE A 67 8.01 5.34 -9.23
N GLU A 68 7.42 6.46 -9.62
CA GLU A 68 6.08 6.88 -9.19
C GLU A 68 5.03 5.80 -9.52
N GLN A 69 5.16 5.15 -10.69
CA GLN A 69 4.32 4.01 -11.06
C GLN A 69 4.50 2.82 -10.13
N PHE A 70 5.73 2.51 -9.72
CA PHE A 70 5.99 1.42 -8.77
C PHE A 70 5.44 1.76 -7.39
N HIS A 71 5.69 2.98 -6.93
CA HIS A 71 5.28 3.46 -5.62
C HIS A 71 3.77 3.54 -5.49
N ALA A 72 3.06 4.02 -6.51
CA ALA A 72 1.60 4.03 -6.56
C ALA A 72 1.00 2.62 -6.40
N LEU A 73 1.50 1.64 -7.17
CA LEU A 73 1.07 0.24 -7.07
C LEU A 73 1.29 -0.35 -5.67
N VAL A 74 2.47 -0.09 -5.09
CA VAL A 74 2.79 -0.55 -3.73
C VAL A 74 1.86 0.11 -2.70
N SER A 75 1.59 1.41 -2.83
CA SER A 75 0.79 2.18 -1.87
C SER A 75 -0.65 1.71 -1.82
N VAL A 76 -1.27 1.45 -2.98
CA VAL A 76 -2.63 0.91 -3.05
C VAL A 76 -2.67 -0.52 -2.50
N SER A 77 -1.68 -1.37 -2.85
CA SER A 77 -1.57 -2.72 -2.28
C SER A 77 -1.44 -2.71 -0.75
N GLN A 78 -0.61 -1.82 -0.22
CA GLN A 78 -0.40 -1.63 1.21
C GLN A 78 -1.66 -1.13 1.92
N ALA A 79 -2.43 -0.23 1.29
CA ALA A 79 -3.69 0.27 1.83
C ALA A 79 -4.73 -0.84 2.00
N PHE A 80 -4.92 -1.70 1.00
CA PHE A 80 -5.82 -2.85 1.12
C PHE A 80 -5.34 -3.86 2.16
N ALA A 81 -4.04 -4.17 2.16
CA ALA A 81 -3.48 -5.11 3.14
C ALA A 81 -3.60 -4.59 4.57
N GLY A 82 -3.33 -3.30 4.79
CA GLY A 82 -3.49 -2.64 6.08
C GLY A 82 -4.93 -2.61 6.56
N LEU A 83 -5.90 -2.34 5.67
CA LEU A 83 -7.32 -2.43 5.99
C LEU A 83 -7.71 -3.83 6.46
N ASN A 84 -7.31 -4.87 5.71
CA ASN A 84 -7.60 -6.25 6.07
C ASN A 84 -7.02 -6.60 7.45
N VAL A 85 -5.78 -6.17 7.75
CA VAL A 85 -5.19 -6.36 9.09
C VAL A 85 -6.04 -5.69 10.16
N MET A 86 -6.48 -4.45 9.93
CA MET A 86 -7.31 -3.71 10.90
C MET A 86 -8.68 -4.36 11.12
N GLU A 87 -9.29 -4.91 10.07
CA GLU A 87 -10.58 -5.61 10.14
C GLU A 87 -10.46 -6.99 10.81
N GLU A 88 -9.36 -7.71 10.58
CA GLU A 88 -9.12 -9.04 11.15
C GLU A 88 -8.59 -8.98 12.58
N PHE A 89 -7.90 -7.91 12.98
CA PHE A 89 -7.26 -7.80 14.29
C PHE A 89 -8.19 -8.11 15.48
N PRO A 90 -9.45 -7.60 15.54
CA PRO A 90 -10.38 -7.92 16.63
C PRO A 90 -10.78 -9.40 16.71
N THR A 91 -10.60 -10.16 15.63
CA THR A 91 -10.93 -11.58 15.54
C THR A 91 -9.76 -12.48 15.97
N LEU A 92 -8.57 -11.91 16.17
CA LEU A 92 -7.40 -12.66 16.61
C LEU A 92 -7.58 -13.12 18.06
N ASN A 93 -7.22 -14.39 18.32
CA ASN A 93 -7.18 -14.95 19.67
C ASN A 93 -5.92 -14.46 20.39
N LEU A 94 -5.96 -13.21 20.86
CA LEU A 94 -4.89 -12.62 21.67
C LEU A 94 -4.89 -13.22 23.10
N PRO A 95 -3.73 -13.33 23.76
CA PRO A 95 -3.65 -13.72 25.17
C PRO A 95 -4.58 -12.88 26.05
N LYS A 96 -5.32 -13.53 26.96
CA LYS A 96 -6.34 -12.86 27.79
C LYS A 96 -5.75 -11.88 28.81
N ASP A 97 -4.47 -12.06 29.13
CA ASP A 97 -3.67 -11.26 30.05
C ASP A 97 -2.95 -10.09 29.38
N MET A 98 -3.06 -9.94 28.06
CA MET A 98 -2.47 -8.83 27.33
C MET A 98 -3.18 -7.51 27.69
N THR A 99 -2.41 -6.53 28.13
CA THR A 99 -2.87 -5.17 28.39
C THR A 99 -3.25 -4.45 27.09
N ASP A 100 -4.03 -3.37 27.18
CA ASP A 100 -4.42 -2.63 25.97
C ASP A 100 -3.22 -2.00 25.25
N ALA A 101 -2.20 -1.57 26.00
CA ALA A 101 -0.94 -1.08 25.43
C ALA A 101 -0.20 -2.18 24.64
N GLU A 102 -0.09 -3.39 25.20
CA GLU A 102 0.55 -4.51 24.50
C GLU A 102 -0.23 -4.94 23.25
N LYS A 103 -1.57 -4.83 23.27
CA LYS A 103 -2.39 -5.08 22.07
C LYS A 103 -2.14 -4.04 20.99
N ASP A 104 -2.05 -2.76 21.37
CA ASP A 104 -1.78 -1.68 20.43
C ASP A 104 -0.39 -1.80 19.80
N ASP A 105 0.63 -2.14 20.61
CA ASP A 105 1.99 -2.41 20.13
C ASP A 105 2.02 -3.63 19.20
N TYR A 106 1.31 -4.71 19.56
CA TYR A 106 1.21 -5.89 18.72
C TYR A 106 0.53 -5.58 17.39
N ARG A 107 -0.57 -4.81 17.39
CA ARG A 107 -1.24 -4.36 16.16
C ARG A 107 -0.31 -3.55 15.28
N ALA A 108 0.43 -2.60 15.86
CA ALA A 108 1.38 -1.76 15.12
C ALA A 108 2.48 -2.63 14.48
N SER A 109 3.03 -3.60 15.22
CA SER A 109 4.05 -4.51 14.70
C SER A 109 3.54 -5.40 13.56
N LEU A 110 2.30 -5.89 13.66
CA LEU A 110 1.68 -6.70 12.61
C LEU A 110 1.43 -5.87 11.35
N LEU A 111 0.95 -4.64 11.51
CA LEU A 111 0.73 -3.72 10.40
C LEU A 111 2.05 -3.41 9.69
N ASP A 112 3.10 -3.03 10.43
CA ASP A 112 4.43 -2.76 9.86
C ASP A 112 4.97 -3.97 9.08
N GLN A 113 4.85 -5.17 9.64
CA GLN A 113 5.26 -6.40 8.98
C GLN A 113 4.51 -6.64 7.66
N VAL A 114 3.19 -6.43 7.65
CA VAL A 114 2.35 -6.60 6.45
C VAL A 114 2.71 -5.58 5.38
N LEU A 115 2.85 -4.30 5.76
CA LEU A 115 3.25 -3.24 4.84
C LEU A 115 4.63 -3.52 4.23
N HIS A 116 5.60 -3.97 5.02
CA HIS A 116 6.92 -4.36 4.54
C HIS A 116 6.86 -5.55 3.58
N ASN A 117 6.01 -6.54 3.88
CA ASN A 117 5.83 -7.70 3.00
C ASN A 117 5.21 -7.32 1.64
N CYS A 118 4.27 -6.36 1.60
CA CYS A 118 3.72 -5.85 0.34
C CYS A 118 4.83 -5.33 -0.59
N VAL A 119 5.78 -4.55 -0.06
CA VAL A 119 6.93 -4.04 -0.86
C VAL A 119 7.75 -5.20 -1.41
N LYS A 120 8.08 -6.17 -0.55
CA LYS A 120 8.89 -7.34 -0.94
C LYS A 120 8.20 -8.19 -2.00
N ASP A 121 6.90 -8.40 -1.87
CA ASP A 121 6.13 -9.18 -2.83
C ASP A 121 5.98 -8.44 -4.15
N MET A 122 5.76 -7.12 -4.12
CA MET A 122 5.75 -6.32 -5.35
C MET A 122 7.10 -6.38 -6.09
N VAL A 123 8.22 -6.28 -5.36
CA VAL A 123 9.57 -6.48 -5.91
C VAL A 123 9.73 -7.86 -6.56
N LYS A 124 9.19 -8.92 -5.95
CA LYS A 124 9.23 -10.28 -6.52
C LYS A 124 8.37 -10.36 -7.79
N GLN A 125 7.16 -9.81 -7.78
CA GLN A 125 6.27 -9.80 -8.94
C GLN A 125 6.89 -9.04 -10.11
N LEU A 126 7.49 -7.87 -9.87
CA LEU A 126 8.18 -7.12 -10.91
C LEU A 126 9.38 -7.89 -11.47
N LYS A 127 10.16 -8.57 -10.62
CA LYS A 127 11.25 -9.45 -11.06
C LYS A 127 10.75 -10.61 -11.93
N LYS A 128 9.56 -11.16 -11.64
CA LYS A 128 8.93 -12.26 -12.39
C LYS A 128 8.38 -11.77 -13.73
N ALA A 129 7.74 -10.60 -13.75
CA ALA A 129 7.14 -9.98 -14.93
C ALA A 129 8.14 -9.79 -16.09
N ARG A 130 9.46 -9.69 -15.79
CA ARG A 130 10.52 -9.66 -16.82
C ARG A 130 10.46 -10.83 -17.81
N ARG A 131 9.93 -11.97 -17.37
CA ARG A 131 9.88 -13.23 -18.15
C ARG A 131 8.47 -13.74 -18.34
N ASP A 132 7.47 -13.02 -17.83
CA ASP A 132 6.07 -13.41 -17.86
C ASP A 132 5.28 -12.29 -18.57
N PRO A 133 4.96 -12.45 -19.86
CA PRO A 133 4.28 -11.41 -20.64
C PRO A 133 2.89 -11.06 -20.13
N ILE A 134 2.20 -12.00 -19.47
CA ILE A 134 0.86 -11.75 -18.91
C ILE A 134 1.03 -10.85 -17.69
N LEU A 135 1.90 -11.24 -16.75
CA LEU A 135 2.15 -10.43 -15.57
C LEU A 135 2.75 -9.05 -15.92
N LYS A 136 3.57 -8.97 -16.97
CA LYS A 136 4.07 -7.70 -17.49
C LYS A 136 2.92 -6.79 -17.94
N ARG A 137 1.93 -7.35 -18.66
CA ARG A 137 0.74 -6.60 -19.08
C ARG A 137 -0.06 -6.13 -17.87
N ASP A 138 -0.27 -7.00 -16.88
CA ASP A 138 -0.98 -6.61 -15.65
C ASP A 138 -0.34 -5.39 -14.98
N PHE A 139 0.99 -5.26 -15.00
CA PHE A 139 1.70 -4.08 -14.50
C PHE A 139 1.53 -2.82 -15.37
N THR A 140 1.53 -2.98 -16.70
CA THR A 140 1.51 -1.85 -17.63
C THR A 140 0.11 -1.37 -18.00
N ASP A 141 -0.87 -2.26 -17.97
CA ASP A 141 -2.26 -1.97 -18.37
C ASP A 141 -2.92 -0.99 -17.39
N VAL A 142 -2.49 -0.98 -16.13
CA VAL A 142 -2.87 0.03 -15.13
C VAL A 142 -2.58 1.44 -15.65
N TYR A 143 -1.49 1.63 -16.38
CA TYR A 143 -1.03 2.91 -16.92
C TYR A 143 -1.30 3.07 -18.42
N ALA A 144 -1.95 2.10 -19.05
CA ALA A 144 -2.36 2.20 -20.44
C ALA A 144 -3.54 3.16 -20.56
N LYS A 145 -3.39 4.20 -21.39
CA LYS A 145 -4.43 5.18 -21.70
C LYS A 145 -5.41 4.67 -22.74
#